data_AF-A0AAW7RM36-F1
#
_entry.id   AF-A0AAW7RM36-F1
#
_cell.length_a   1.000
_cell.length_b   1.000
_cell.length_c   1.000
_cell.angle_alpha   90.00
_cell.angle_beta   90.00
_cell.angle_gamma   90.00
#
_symmetry.space_group_name_H-M   'P 1'
#
loop_
_entity.id
_entity.type
_entity.pdbx_description
1 polymer ?
#
loop_
_entity_poly.entity_id
_entity_poly.type
_entity_poly.pdbx_seq_one_letter_code
_entity_poly.pdbx_strand_id
1 'polypeptide(L)'
;MRGIIRVEDTHTHGGRVESGARKSTVMGRAVARIGDPCSCPIHGACEIAEGDTAFKVEGRDAAFDGHKTSCGATLISSLHTSGRV
;
A
#
# COMPACT_ATOMS: atom_id res chain seq x y z
N MET A 1 -8.98 6.23 11.97
CA MET A 1 -7.57 5.79 11.80
C MET A 1 -7.50 4.96 10.54
N ARG A 2 -6.69 5.37 9.57
CA ARG A 2 -6.44 4.58 8.36
C ARG A 2 -5.17 3.76 8.57
N GLY A 3 -5.24 2.46 8.31
CA GLY A 3 -4.10 1.56 8.41
C GLY A 3 -3.05 1.86 7.35
N ILE A 4 -1.76 1.80 7.70
CA ILE A 4 -0.70 1.90 6.70
C ILE A 4 -0.65 0.60 5.87
N ILE A 5 -0.49 0.71 4.56
CA ILE A 5 -0.37 -0.45 3.68
C ILE A 5 1.07 -0.96 3.72
N ARG A 6 1.21 -2.29 3.73
CA ARG A 6 2.51 -2.97 3.78
C ARG A 6 2.59 -4.03 2.69
N VAL A 7 3.80 -4.48 2.40
CA VAL A 7 4.04 -5.61 1.48
C VAL A 7 3.25 -6.82 1.95
N GLU A 8 2.58 -7.52 1.03
CA GLU A 8 1.61 -8.61 1.21
C GLU A 8 0.19 -8.19 1.64
N ASP A 9 -0.09 -6.90 1.85
CA ASP A 9 -1.47 -6.45 2.08
C ASP A 9 -2.29 -6.59 0.80
N THR A 10 -3.59 -6.85 0.97
CA THR A 10 -4.48 -7.17 -0.14
C THR A 10 -5.23 -5.94 -0.64
N HIS A 11 -5.91 -6.08 -1.77
CA HIS A 11 -6.84 -5.07 -2.28
C HIS A 11 -8.15 -5.72 -2.74
N THR A 12 -9.19 -4.92 -2.96
CA THR A 12 -10.55 -5.40 -3.27
C THR A 12 -10.68 -6.36 -4.46
N HIS A 13 -9.77 -6.29 -5.44
CA HIS A 13 -9.72 -7.27 -6.54
C HIS A 13 -9.10 -8.63 -6.16
N GLY A 14 -8.74 -8.87 -4.90
CA GLY A 14 -8.16 -10.13 -4.42
C GLY A 14 -6.66 -10.32 -4.68
N GLY A 15 -5.98 -9.26 -5.09
CA GLY A 15 -4.53 -9.24 -5.28
C GLY A 15 -3.79 -8.65 -4.08
N ARG A 16 -2.48 -8.42 -4.20
CA ARG A 16 -1.62 -7.98 -3.10
C ARG A 16 -0.48 -7.05 -3.50
N VAL A 17 0.07 -6.35 -2.52
CA VAL A 17 1.28 -5.54 -2.68
C VAL A 17 2.52 -6.44 -2.70
N GLU A 18 3.37 -6.30 -3.71
CA GLU A 18 4.55 -7.16 -3.92
C GLU A 18 5.83 -6.54 -3.37
N SER A 19 5.92 -5.21 -3.29
CA SER A 19 7.11 -4.55 -2.75
C SER A 19 6.80 -3.23 -2.05
N GLY A 20 7.79 -2.72 -1.32
CA GLY A 20 7.65 -1.54 -0.48
C GLY A 20 8.98 -0.84 -0.23
N ALA A 21 9.02 -0.03 0.83
CA ALA A 21 10.22 0.62 1.34
C ALA A 21 11.33 -0.37 1.70
N ARG A 22 12.57 0.01 1.45
CA ARG A 22 13.72 -0.90 1.63
C ARG A 22 14.19 -0.98 3.08
N LYS A 23 14.13 0.13 3.80
CA LYS A 23 14.60 0.25 5.20
C LYS A 23 13.46 0.50 6.17
N SER A 24 12.36 1.09 5.71
CA SER A 24 11.22 1.43 6.56
C SER A 24 10.21 0.28 6.63
N THR A 25 10.16 -0.39 7.78
CA THR A 25 9.22 -1.48 8.06
C THR A 25 8.30 -1.11 9.22
N VAL A 26 7.07 -1.62 9.18
CA VAL A 26 6.08 -1.51 10.26
C VAL A 26 5.65 -2.91 10.65
N MET A 27 5.89 -3.26 11.92
CA MET A 27 5.68 -4.62 12.45
C MET A 27 6.35 -5.69 11.56
N GLY A 28 7.61 -5.43 11.15
CA GLY A 28 8.43 -6.37 10.37
C GLY A 28 8.15 -6.42 8.86
N ARG A 29 7.11 -5.75 8.35
CA ARG A 29 6.78 -5.71 6.91
C ARG A 29 7.08 -4.34 6.31
N ALA A 30 7.63 -4.30 5.10
CA ALA A 30 7.97 -3.05 4.42
C ALA A 30 6.72 -2.21 4.14
N VAL A 31 6.82 -0.89 4.32
CA VAL A 31 5.72 0.05 4.07
C VAL A 31 5.54 0.25 2.56
N ALA A 32 4.32 0.14 2.08
CA ALA A 32 3.98 0.36 0.67
C ALA A 32 3.80 1.86 0.38
N ARG A 33 4.21 2.30 -0.81
CA ARG A 33 4.24 3.70 -1.24
C ARG A 33 3.73 3.83 -2.66
N ILE A 34 3.45 5.06 -3.08
CA ILE A 34 3.12 5.35 -4.49
C ILE A 34 4.19 4.77 -5.42
N GLY A 35 3.72 4.10 -6.48
CA GLY A 35 4.55 3.46 -7.49
C GLY A 35 5.15 2.12 -7.07
N ASP A 36 4.85 1.61 -5.86
CA ASP A 36 5.29 0.26 -5.52
C ASP A 36 4.39 -0.77 -6.24
N PRO A 37 4.98 -1.84 -6.83
CA PRO A 37 4.25 -2.85 -7.60
C PRO A 37 3.32 -3.70 -6.74
N CYS A 38 2.20 -4.05 -7.35
CA CYS A 38 1.12 -4.87 -6.83
C CYS A 38 0.71 -5.90 -7.88
N SER A 39 0.28 -7.09 -7.44
CA SER A 39 -0.31 -8.11 -8.30
C SER A 39 -1.84 -8.03 -8.23
N CYS A 40 -2.50 -7.96 -9.38
CA CYS A 40 -3.96 -8.03 -9.48
C CYS A 40 -4.36 -9.28 -10.28
N PRO A 41 -5.22 -10.18 -9.75
CA PRO A 41 -5.62 -11.39 -10.47
C PRO A 41 -6.54 -11.10 -11.67
N ILE A 42 -7.11 -9.89 -11.75
CA ILE A 42 -8.02 -9.49 -12.83
C ILE A 42 -7.26 -8.82 -13.99
N HIS A 43 -6.30 -7.95 -13.68
CA HIS A 43 -5.61 -7.10 -14.67
C HIS A 43 -4.10 -7.42 -14.82
N GLY A 44 -3.55 -8.29 -13.98
CA GLY A 44 -2.12 -8.59 -13.94
C GLY A 44 -1.32 -7.62 -13.08
N ALA A 45 -0.13 -7.24 -13.55
CA ALA A 45 0.74 -6.31 -12.81
C ALA A 45 0.11 -4.91 -12.73
N CYS A 46 0.11 -4.33 -11.53
CA CYS A 46 -0.36 -2.97 -11.28
C CYS A 46 0.55 -2.29 -10.25
N GLU A 47 0.28 -1.03 -9.93
CA GLU A 47 1.08 -0.23 -9.01
C GLU A 47 0.17 0.57 -8.08
N ILE A 48 0.68 1.01 -6.95
CA ILE A 48 -0.06 1.92 -6.07
C ILE A 48 -0.13 3.30 -6.72
N ALA A 49 -1.34 3.79 -6.97
CA ALA A 49 -1.57 5.09 -7.61
C ALA A 49 -1.72 6.23 -6.60
N GLU A 50 -2.19 5.93 -5.38
CA GLU A 50 -2.50 6.94 -4.37
C GLU A 50 -1.69 6.77 -3.08
N GLY A 51 -1.33 7.90 -2.46
CA GLY A 51 -0.52 8.00 -1.25
C GLY A 51 -0.76 9.31 -0.51
N ASP A 52 -0.34 9.36 0.75
CA ASP A 52 -0.48 10.55 1.59
C ASP A 52 0.79 11.41 1.50
N THR A 53 0.65 12.59 0.91
CA THR A 53 1.73 13.59 0.77
C THR A 53 2.29 14.08 2.11
N ALA A 54 1.52 14.01 3.19
CA ALA A 54 1.93 14.39 4.53
C ALA A 54 2.72 13.28 5.25
N PHE A 55 2.76 12.06 4.70
CA PHE A 55 3.51 10.95 5.25
C PHE A 55 4.43 10.32 4.20
N LYS A 56 5.66 10.83 4.14
CA LYS A 56 6.69 10.36 3.21
C LYS A 56 7.57 9.30 3.84
N VAL A 57 7.70 8.17 3.15
CA VAL A 57 8.57 7.06 3.51
C VAL A 57 9.66 6.93 2.45
N GLU A 58 10.91 7.15 2.85
CA GLU A 58 12.07 7.19 1.95
C GLU A 58 11.88 8.15 0.76
N GLY A 59 11.19 9.28 0.99
CA GLY A 59 10.96 10.32 -0.01
C GLY A 59 9.75 10.11 -0.92
N ARG A 60 9.01 8.99 -0.79
CA ARG A 60 7.75 8.76 -1.52
C ARG A 60 6.56 8.73 -0.57
N ASP A 61 5.38 9.07 -1.08
CA ASP A 61 4.15 9.14 -0.29
C ASP A 61 3.69 7.73 0.09
N ALA A 62 3.42 7.50 1.37
CA ALA A 62 2.99 6.19 1.84
C ALA A 62 1.52 5.92 1.50
N ALA A 63 1.22 4.66 1.25
CA ALA A 63 -0.13 4.20 0.98
C ALA A 63 -0.87 3.84 2.26
N PHE A 64 -2.16 4.18 2.32
CA PHE A 64 -3.04 3.88 3.44
C PHE A 64 -4.28 3.14 2.98
N ASP A 65 -4.93 2.46 3.91
CA ASP A 65 -6.22 1.79 3.73
C ASP A 65 -7.21 2.71 3.01
N GLY A 66 -7.81 2.21 1.93
CA GLY A 66 -8.71 2.98 1.08
C GLY A 66 -8.05 3.66 -0.13
N HIS A 67 -6.72 3.68 -0.24
CA HIS A 67 -6.04 4.19 -1.44
C HIS A 67 -6.19 3.25 -2.63
N LYS A 68 -6.13 3.82 -3.83
CA LYS A 68 -6.29 3.08 -5.07
C LYS A 68 -4.97 2.64 -5.70
N THR A 69 -5.04 1.51 -6.40
CA THR A 69 -4.01 1.06 -7.34
C THR A 69 -4.32 1.58 -8.75
N SER A 70 -3.35 1.46 -9.66
CA SER A 70 -3.46 1.87 -11.07
C SER A 70 -4.54 1.09 -11.83
N CYS A 71 -4.91 -0.11 -11.37
CA CYS A 71 -6.03 -0.89 -11.92
C CYS A 71 -7.39 -0.55 -11.29
N GLY A 72 -7.45 0.45 -10.41
CA GLY A 72 -8.67 0.90 -9.73
C GLY A 72 -9.07 0.09 -8.48
N ALA A 73 -8.28 -0.92 -8.08
CA ALA A 73 -8.52 -1.67 -6.86
C ALA A 73 -8.28 -0.79 -5.63
N THR A 74 -8.98 -1.06 -4.53
CA THR A 74 -8.80 -0.33 -3.27
C THR A 74 -7.97 -1.18 -2.31
N LEU A 75 -6.88 -0.61 -1.80
CA LEU A 75 -5.95 -1.25 -0.86
C LEU A 75 -6.61 -1.43 0.51
N ILE A 76 -6.38 -2.60 1.10
CA ILE A 76 -6.94 -3.03 2.38
C ILE A 76 -5.76 -3.32 3.31
N SER A 77 -5.63 -2.55 4.38
CA SER A 77 -4.56 -2.76 5.35
C SER A 77 -4.88 -3.95 6.25
N SER A 78 -3.88 -4.81 6.48
CA SER A 78 -3.98 -5.82 7.54
C SER A 78 -3.84 -5.23 8.96
N LEU A 79 -3.58 -3.92 9.08
CA LEU A 79 -3.47 -3.22 10.36
C LEU A 79 -4.58 -2.19 10.50
N HIS A 80 -5.53 -2.45 11.39
CA HIS A 80 -6.71 -1.58 11.52
C HIS A 80 -6.41 -0.31 12.35
N THR A 81 -5.24 -0.24 13.02
CA THR A 81 -4.93 0.76 14.06
C THR A 81 -3.49 1.30 14.02
N SER A 82 -2.84 1.33 12.84
CA SER A 82 -1.40 1.69 12.75
C SER A 82 -1.08 2.92 11.89
N GLY A 83 -2.05 3.80 11.65
CA GLY A 83 -1.82 5.00 10.85
C GLY A 83 -2.61 6.21 11.32
N ARG A 84 -2.77 7.19 10.43
CA ARG A 84 -3.24 8.54 10.78
C ARG A 84 -4.73 8.55 11.15
N VAL A 85 -5.09 9.29 12.20
CA VAL A 85 -6.48 9.61 12.58
C VAL A 85 -7.07 10.59 11.59
#